data_AF-A0A7T1HNP2-F1
#
_entry.id   AF-A0A7T1HNP2-F1
#
_cell.length_a   1.000
_cell.length_b   1.000
_cell.length_c   1.000
_cell.angle_alpha   90.00
_cell.angle_beta   90.00
_cell.angle_gamma   90.00
#
_symmetry.space_group_name_H-M   'P 1'
#
loop_
_entity.id
_entity.type
_entity.pdbx_description
1 polymer ?
#
loop_
_entity_poly.entity_id
_entity_poly.type
_entity_poly.pdbx_seq_one_letter_code
_entity_poly.pdbx_strand_id
1 'polypeptide(L)'
;MIALLAHLTPTGFGPWGDGMARLFLEPTELLLVIALVLLGVQARQPCSDRLPLLLPLAWLLGGLIGLRLPSPLLLAVVCTGLLAALGLLVALGLRLRQAQLLPLAAGLAGLFALVAGSALAGHSGALAALLGETVAIAVLSLLLAQALAPPHPRWLAIGLRVGGSWITAASLLMFGWLVRHPQ
;
A
#
# COMPACT_ATOMS: atom_id res chain seq x y z
N MET A 1 10.54 26.77 -5.89
CA MET A 1 10.37 26.36 -7.29
C MET A 1 10.86 24.92 -7.44
N ILE A 2 10.05 23.93 -7.03
CA ILE A 2 10.29 22.49 -7.24
C ILE A 2 8.93 21.87 -7.60
N ALA A 3 8.47 22.14 -8.81
CA ALA A 3 7.25 21.58 -9.37
C ALA A 3 7.51 20.98 -10.77
N LEU A 4 8.75 20.56 -11.07
CA LEU A 4 9.13 20.08 -12.40
C LEU A 4 9.36 18.56 -12.50
N LEU A 5 9.15 17.79 -11.41
CA LEU A 5 9.25 16.31 -11.44
C LEU A 5 8.01 15.58 -10.91
N ALA A 6 6.90 16.28 -10.65
CA ALA A 6 5.66 15.67 -10.14
C ALA A 6 4.72 15.15 -11.25
N HIS A 7 5.05 15.41 -12.52
CA HIS A 7 4.42 14.72 -13.63
C HIS A 7 5.23 13.46 -13.88
N LEU A 8 4.70 12.28 -13.54
CA LEU A 8 5.24 11.03 -14.07
C LEU A 8 5.43 11.20 -15.57
N THR A 9 6.68 11.24 -16.03
CA THR A 9 6.97 11.19 -17.46
C THR A 9 6.25 9.96 -17.99
N PRO A 10 5.35 10.11 -18.98
CA PRO A 10 4.61 8.98 -19.51
C PRO A 10 5.60 7.88 -19.85
N THR A 11 5.43 6.70 -19.25
CA THR A 11 6.36 5.58 -19.46
C THR A 11 6.31 5.05 -20.89
N GLY A 12 5.40 5.58 -21.71
CA GLY A 12 5.11 5.14 -23.07
C GLY A 12 4.12 3.98 -23.14
N PHE A 13 3.78 3.36 -22.01
CA PHE A 13 2.85 2.22 -21.91
C PHE A 13 1.37 2.64 -21.82
N GLY A 14 1.09 3.95 -21.83
CA GLY A 14 -0.24 4.51 -21.68
C GLY A 14 -0.75 4.52 -20.22
N PRO A 15 -1.93 5.12 -19.97
CA PRO A 15 -2.40 5.38 -18.61
C PRO A 15 -2.49 4.13 -17.71
N TRP A 16 -2.82 2.97 -18.29
CA TRP A 16 -2.86 1.70 -17.55
C TRP A 16 -1.48 1.24 -17.09
N GLY A 17 -0.47 1.30 -17.97
CA GLY A 17 0.91 0.94 -17.63
C GLY A 17 1.53 1.93 -16.65
N ASP A 18 1.24 3.23 -16.82
CA ASP A 18 1.63 4.26 -15.85
C ASP A 18 1.02 4.01 -14.47
N GLY A 19 -0.25 3.55 -14.42
CA GLY A 19 -0.91 3.11 -13.20
C GLY A 19 -0.21 1.93 -12.51
N MET A 20 0.21 0.91 -13.27
CA MET A 20 1.01 -0.18 -12.72
C MET A 20 2.34 0.31 -12.14
N ALA A 21 3.03 1.19 -12.88
CA ALA A 21 4.31 1.75 -12.45
C ALA A 21 4.17 2.61 -11.18
N ARG A 22 3.05 3.33 -11.04
CA ARG A 22 2.78 4.21 -9.90
C ARG A 22 2.90 3.50 -8.56
N LEU A 23 2.39 2.28 -8.43
CA LEU A 23 2.55 1.48 -7.20
C LEU A 23 4.02 1.36 -6.77
N PHE A 24 4.94 1.19 -7.72
CA PHE A 24 6.38 1.03 -7.44
C PHE A 24 7.11 2.37 -7.27
N LEU A 25 6.54 3.45 -7.80
CA LEU A 25 7.09 4.80 -7.72
C LEU A 25 6.59 5.56 -6.49
N GLU A 26 5.50 5.11 -5.86
CA GLU A 26 4.98 5.61 -4.59
C GLU A 26 5.37 4.67 -3.43
N PRO A 27 6.47 4.96 -2.70
CA PRO A 27 6.99 4.06 -1.67
C PRO A 27 5.96 3.79 -0.56
N THR A 28 5.11 4.78 -0.24
CA THR A 28 4.09 4.68 0.79
C THR A 28 3.07 3.58 0.49
N GLU A 29 2.65 3.48 -0.78
CA GLU A 29 1.65 2.50 -1.24
C GLU A 29 2.28 1.11 -1.36
N LEU A 30 3.48 1.02 -1.94
CA LEU A 30 4.23 -0.22 -2.04
C LEU A 30 4.45 -0.85 -0.65
N LEU A 31 4.97 -0.06 0.29
CA LEU A 31 5.26 -0.51 1.65
C LEU A 31 3.97 -0.88 2.40
N LEU A 32 2.85 -0.21 2.16
CA LEU A 32 1.56 -0.60 2.73
C LEU A 32 1.16 -2.01 2.30
N VAL A 33 1.16 -2.28 0.99
CA VAL A 33 0.75 -3.57 0.45
C VAL A 33 1.65 -4.68 0.99
N ILE A 34 2.97 -4.45 1.00
CA ILE A 34 3.93 -5.37 1.60
C ILE A 34 3.59 -5.60 3.08
N ALA A 35 3.44 -4.54 3.87
CA ALA A 35 3.16 -4.63 5.31
C ALA A 35 1.88 -5.42 5.62
N LEU A 36 0.80 -5.20 4.87
CA LEU A 36 -0.47 -5.92 5.04
C LEU A 36 -0.32 -7.41 4.72
N VAL A 37 0.42 -7.76 3.68
CA VAL A 37 0.72 -9.16 3.35
C VAL A 37 1.57 -9.81 4.44
N LEU A 38 2.63 -9.14 4.92
CA LEU A 38 3.48 -9.64 6.02
C LEU A 38 2.65 -9.89 7.29
N LEU A 39 1.71 -8.99 7.62
CA LEU A 39 0.80 -9.14 8.75
C LEU A 39 -0.14 -10.34 8.55
N GLY A 40 -0.64 -10.56 7.32
CA GLY A 40 -1.46 -11.72 6.97
C GLY A 40 -0.72 -13.05 7.13
N VAL A 41 0.52 -13.11 6.65
CA VAL A 41 1.42 -14.27 6.83
C VAL A 41 1.68 -14.51 8.32
N GLN A 42 1.90 -13.44 9.10
CA GLN A 42 2.12 -13.51 10.54
C GLN A 42 0.89 -14.04 11.31
N ALA A 43 -0.32 -13.66 10.89
CA ALA A 43 -1.59 -14.11 11.45
C ALA A 43 -1.95 -15.56 11.07
N ARG A 44 -1.22 -16.16 10.12
CA ARG A 44 -1.42 -17.52 9.56
C ARG A 44 -2.72 -17.66 8.76
N GLN A 45 -2.90 -18.86 8.20
CA GLN A 45 -4.11 -19.22 7.48
C GLN A 45 -5.34 -19.15 8.39
N PRO A 46 -6.47 -18.60 7.92
CA PRO A 46 -6.83 -18.33 6.51
C PRO A 46 -6.63 -16.88 6.02
N CYS A 47 -5.92 -16.02 6.76
CA CYS A 47 -5.78 -14.61 6.37
C CYS A 47 -4.93 -14.43 5.12
N SER A 48 -3.84 -15.19 5.02
CA SER A 48 -2.91 -15.15 3.89
C SER A 48 -3.59 -15.48 2.55
N ASP A 49 -4.60 -16.34 2.56
CA ASP A 49 -5.33 -16.71 1.33
C ASP A 49 -6.34 -15.64 0.88
N ARG A 50 -6.88 -14.85 1.82
CA ARG A 50 -7.93 -13.87 1.52
C ARG A 50 -7.40 -12.51 1.12
N LEU A 51 -6.24 -12.11 1.63
CA LEU A 51 -5.65 -10.80 1.35
C LEU A 51 -5.37 -10.54 -0.13
N PRO A 52 -4.83 -11.50 -0.92
CA PRO A 52 -4.57 -11.25 -2.34
C PRO A 52 -5.81 -10.88 -3.16
N LEU A 53 -7.00 -11.29 -2.70
CA LEU A 53 -8.28 -10.89 -3.29
C LEU A 53 -8.82 -9.61 -2.65
N LEU A 54 -8.74 -9.50 -1.33
CA LEU A 54 -9.34 -8.40 -0.58
C LEU A 54 -8.65 -7.05 -0.85
N LEU A 55 -7.31 -7.05 -0.90
CA LEU A 55 -6.52 -5.82 -1.10
C LEU A 55 -6.84 -5.12 -2.42
N PRO A 56 -6.80 -5.77 -3.60
CA PRO A 56 -7.13 -5.09 -4.85
C PRO A 56 -8.60 -4.67 -4.92
N LEU A 57 -9.54 -5.42 -4.34
CA LEU A 57 -10.96 -5.02 -4.30
C LEU A 57 -11.16 -3.78 -3.43
N ALA A 58 -10.58 -3.75 -2.23
CA ALA A 58 -10.64 -2.59 -1.35
C ALA A 58 -9.95 -1.37 -1.99
N TRP A 59 -8.82 -1.59 -2.67
CA TRP A 59 -8.12 -0.55 -3.41
C TRP A 59 -8.99 0.02 -4.53
N LEU A 60 -9.57 -0.83 -5.38
CA LEU A 60 -10.43 -0.41 -6.48
C LEU A 60 -11.61 0.41 -5.96
N LEU A 61 -12.29 -0.05 -4.90
CA LEU A 61 -13.42 0.67 -4.32
C LEU A 61 -13.00 2.03 -3.74
N GLY A 62 -11.93 2.08 -2.95
CA GLY A 62 -11.41 3.33 -2.39
C GLY A 62 -10.99 4.31 -3.48
N GLY A 63 -10.25 3.83 -4.48
CA GLY A 63 -9.81 4.63 -5.61
C GLY A 63 -10.94 5.15 -6.47
N LEU A 64 -11.98 4.35 -6.73
CA LEU A 64 -13.17 4.79 -7.45
C LEU A 64 -13.91 5.92 -6.72
N ILE A 65 -13.98 5.86 -5.39
CA ILE A 65 -14.52 6.96 -4.58
C ILE A 65 -13.59 8.18 -4.69
N GLY A 66 -12.28 7.97 -4.62
CA GLY A 66 -11.26 9.02 -4.72
C GLY A 66 -11.34 9.80 -6.03
N LEU A 67 -11.55 9.10 -7.15
CA LEU A 67 -11.71 9.70 -8.48
C LEU A 67 -12.90 10.66 -8.58
N ARG A 68 -13.87 10.58 -7.67
CA ARG A 68 -15.05 11.44 -7.63
C ARG A 68 -14.86 12.67 -6.74
N LEU A 69 -13.75 12.75 -6.01
CA LEU A 69 -13.48 13.90 -5.15
C LEU A 69 -13.07 15.12 -6.00
N PRO A 70 -13.53 16.33 -5.62
CA PRO A 70 -13.25 17.55 -6.38
C PRO A 70 -11.82 18.07 -6.18
N SER A 71 -11.12 17.60 -5.15
CA SER A 71 -9.78 18.04 -4.79
C SER A 71 -8.96 16.88 -4.23
N PRO A 72 -7.62 16.89 -4.40
CA PRO A 72 -6.74 15.90 -3.80
C PRO A 72 -6.79 15.97 -2.27
N LEU A 73 -6.77 14.79 -1.63
CA LEU A 73 -6.72 14.66 -0.18
C LEU A 73 -5.28 14.78 0.34
N LEU A 74 -5.02 15.79 1.17
CA LEU A 74 -3.70 16.05 1.76
C LEU A 74 -3.51 15.27 3.07
N LEU A 75 -3.46 13.94 2.98
CA LEU A 75 -3.40 13.02 4.13
C LEU A 75 -2.03 12.36 4.33
N ALA A 76 -0.96 12.84 3.68
CA ALA A 76 0.34 12.14 3.70
C ALA A 76 0.92 11.94 5.10
N VAL A 77 0.79 12.91 6.02
CA VAL A 77 1.25 12.77 7.42
C VAL A 77 0.49 11.65 8.13
N VAL A 78 -0.82 11.54 7.90
CA VAL A 78 -1.67 10.49 8.49
C VAL A 78 -1.32 9.13 7.89
N CYS A 79 -1.24 9.02 6.57
CA CYS A 79 -0.89 7.78 5.87
C CYS A 79 0.49 7.26 6.28
N THR A 80 1.50 8.12 6.35
CA THR A 80 2.86 7.74 6.80
C THR A 80 2.89 7.32 8.27
N GLY A 81 2.13 8.00 9.14
CA GLY A 81 1.98 7.59 10.54
C GLY A 81 1.31 6.20 10.69
N LEU A 82 0.25 5.95 9.93
CA LEU A 82 -0.43 4.64 9.89
C LEU A 82 0.49 3.54 9.36
N LEU A 83 1.27 3.83 8.32
CA LEU A 83 2.25 2.91 7.78
C LEU A 83 3.35 2.57 8.80
N ALA A 84 3.85 3.56 9.54
CA ALA A 84 4.81 3.35 10.61
C ALA A 84 4.25 2.43 11.71
N ALA A 85 3.00 2.67 12.12
CA ALA A 85 2.31 1.82 13.09
C ALA A 85 2.15 0.38 12.57
N LEU A 86 1.77 0.22 11.30
CA LEU A 86 1.62 -1.10 10.68
C LEU A 86 2.95 -1.86 10.60
N GLY A 87 4.02 -1.18 10.19
CA GLY A 87 5.38 -1.75 10.20
C GLY A 87 5.80 -2.20 11.61
N LEU A 88 5.45 -1.42 12.63
CA LEU A 88 5.76 -1.74 14.02
C LEU A 88 4.99 -2.97 14.50
N LEU A 89 3.72 -3.12 14.14
CA LEU A 89 2.93 -4.33 14.43
C LEU A 89 3.61 -5.58 13.86
N VAL A 90 4.05 -5.51 12.60
CA VAL A 90 4.77 -6.60 11.93
C VAL A 90 6.09 -6.89 12.65
N ALA A 91 6.88 -5.85 12.97
CA ALA A 91 8.18 -5.95 13.64
C ALA A 91 8.08 -6.59 15.04
N LEU A 92 7.02 -6.28 15.77
CA LEU A 92 6.78 -6.80 17.12
C LEU A 92 6.24 -8.23 17.12
N GLY A 93 5.85 -8.79 15.96
CA GLY A 93 5.30 -10.14 15.92
C GLY A 93 3.83 -10.21 16.36
N LEU A 94 3.11 -9.08 16.36
CA LEU A 94 1.76 -9.00 16.91
C LEU A 94 0.75 -9.67 15.99
N ARG A 95 0.26 -10.83 16.42
CA ARG A 95 -0.76 -11.59 15.68
C ARG A 95 -2.14 -11.01 15.93
N LEU A 96 -2.71 -10.40 14.90
CA LEU A 96 -4.12 -10.00 14.92
C LEU A 96 -5.02 -11.21 14.64
N ARG A 97 -6.20 -11.21 15.24
CA ARG A 97 -7.25 -12.17 14.88
C ARG A 97 -7.74 -11.85 13.47
N GLN A 98 -8.20 -12.87 12.74
CA GLN A 98 -8.75 -12.69 11.39
C GLN A 98 -9.86 -11.61 11.33
N ALA A 99 -10.75 -11.60 12.35
CA ALA A 99 -11.82 -10.63 12.47
C ALA A 99 -11.34 -9.17 12.64
N GLN A 100 -10.09 -8.97 13.06
CA GLN A 100 -9.46 -7.64 13.18
C GLN A 100 -8.63 -7.32 11.96
N LEU A 101 -7.88 -8.29 11.44
CA LEU A 101 -6.94 -8.11 10.35
C LEU A 101 -7.64 -7.77 9.02
N LEU A 102 -8.68 -8.51 8.64
CA LEU A 102 -9.36 -8.29 7.36
C LEU A 102 -10.01 -6.90 7.26
N PRO A 103 -10.80 -6.41 8.25
CA PRO A 103 -11.35 -5.06 8.17
C PRO A 103 -10.26 -3.99 8.25
N LEU A 104 -9.18 -4.21 9.03
CA LEU A 104 -8.04 -3.29 9.05
C LEU A 104 -7.35 -3.21 7.68
N ALA A 105 -7.10 -4.34 7.05
CA ALA A 105 -6.49 -4.40 5.74
C ALA A 105 -7.37 -3.75 4.66
N ALA A 106 -8.68 -4.06 4.65
CA ALA A 106 -9.62 -3.43 3.73
C ALA A 106 -9.73 -1.91 3.97
N GLY A 107 -9.80 -1.48 5.23
CA GLY A 107 -9.90 -0.07 5.60
C GLY A 107 -8.66 0.72 5.21
N LEU A 108 -7.46 0.20 5.49
CA LEU A 108 -6.21 0.87 5.13
C LEU A 108 -5.97 0.87 3.62
N ALA A 109 -6.20 -0.26 2.93
CA ALA A 109 -6.10 -0.30 1.46
C ALA A 109 -7.09 0.67 0.81
N GLY A 110 -8.34 0.69 1.28
CA GLY A 110 -9.36 1.62 0.78
C GLY A 110 -9.02 3.08 1.08
N LEU A 111 -8.51 3.40 2.27
CA LEU A 111 -8.08 4.76 2.63
C LEU A 111 -6.91 5.24 1.77
N PHE A 112 -5.88 4.43 1.58
CA PHE A 112 -4.74 4.82 0.75
C PHE A 112 -5.16 4.96 -0.70
N ALA A 113 -5.99 4.04 -1.22
CA ALA A 113 -6.53 4.16 -2.57
C ALA A 113 -7.44 5.38 -2.75
N LEU A 114 -8.21 5.77 -1.73
CA LEU A 114 -9.00 6.99 -1.74
C LEU A 114 -8.11 8.22 -1.94
N VAL A 115 -7.00 8.30 -1.20
CA VAL A 115 -6.01 9.37 -1.35
C VAL A 115 -5.36 9.31 -2.73
N ALA A 116 -4.88 8.13 -3.15
CA ALA A 116 -4.25 7.90 -4.46
C ALA A 116 -5.18 8.27 -5.63
N GLY A 117 -6.45 7.88 -5.55
CA GLY A 117 -7.49 8.17 -6.53
C GLY A 117 -7.88 9.64 -6.57
N SER A 118 -7.92 10.32 -5.41
CA SER A 118 -8.18 11.76 -5.36
C SER A 118 -7.12 12.58 -6.09
N ALA A 119 -5.86 12.11 -6.07
CA ALA A 119 -4.77 12.73 -6.83
C ALA A 119 -4.88 12.49 -8.35
N LEU A 120 -5.53 11.40 -8.77
CA LEU A 120 -5.82 11.12 -10.18
C LEU A 120 -7.08 11.82 -10.70
N ALA A 121 -7.94 12.33 -9.82
CA ALA A 121 -9.20 12.96 -10.21
C ALA A 121 -8.94 14.08 -11.25
N GLY A 122 -9.75 14.13 -12.30
CA GLY A 122 -9.65 15.10 -13.39
C GLY A 122 -8.61 14.79 -14.49
N HIS A 123 -7.76 13.76 -14.33
CA HIS A 123 -6.79 13.38 -15.37
C HIS A 123 -7.42 12.50 -16.46
N SER A 124 -7.03 12.73 -17.72
CA SER A 124 -7.39 11.85 -18.83
C SER A 124 -6.77 10.47 -18.63
N GLY A 125 -7.58 9.42 -18.56
CA GLY A 125 -7.10 8.05 -18.33
C GLY A 125 -7.01 7.64 -16.85
N ALA A 126 -7.50 8.46 -15.92
CA ALA A 126 -7.48 8.17 -14.48
C ALA A 126 -8.06 6.78 -14.10
N LEU A 127 -9.16 6.36 -14.75
CA LEU A 127 -9.73 5.03 -14.54
C LEU A 127 -8.78 3.92 -14.99
N ALA A 128 -8.14 4.08 -16.16
CA ALA A 128 -7.19 3.11 -16.66
C ALA A 128 -5.95 3.01 -15.75
N ALA A 129 -5.46 4.15 -15.24
CA ALA A 129 -4.38 4.17 -14.25
C ALA A 129 -4.77 3.44 -12.95
N LEU A 130 -5.95 3.73 -12.39
CA LEU A 130 -6.45 3.04 -11.19
C LEU A 130 -6.56 1.52 -11.41
N LEU A 131 -7.04 1.08 -12.58
CA LEU A 131 -7.12 -0.34 -12.91
C LEU A 131 -5.73 -0.97 -13.02
N GLY A 132 -4.75 -0.29 -13.63
CA GLY A 132 -3.37 -0.75 -13.69
C GLY A 132 -2.76 -0.91 -12.29
N GLU A 133 -2.91 0.11 -11.45
CA GLU A 133 -2.46 0.11 -10.06
C GLU A 133 -3.10 -1.04 -9.26
N THR A 134 -4.41 -1.25 -9.43
CA THR A 134 -5.17 -2.36 -8.82
C THR A 134 -4.62 -3.73 -9.24
N VAL A 135 -4.32 -3.91 -10.54
CA VAL A 135 -3.74 -5.16 -11.05
C VAL A 135 -2.34 -5.37 -10.48
N ALA A 136 -1.51 -4.33 -10.40
CA ALA A 136 -0.19 -4.42 -9.80
C ALA A 136 -0.26 -4.86 -8.33
N ILE A 137 -1.22 -4.35 -7.56
CA ILE A 137 -1.47 -4.76 -6.17
C ILE A 137 -1.92 -6.21 -6.09
N ALA A 138 -2.83 -6.66 -6.96
CA ALA A 138 -3.27 -8.05 -7.01
C ALA A 138 -2.09 -9.00 -7.28
N VAL A 139 -1.25 -8.67 -8.27
CA VAL A 139 -0.06 -9.45 -8.63
C VAL A 139 0.95 -9.46 -7.49
N LEU A 140 1.29 -8.28 -6.94
CA LEU A 140 2.27 -8.17 -5.86
C LEU A 140 1.82 -8.94 -4.60
N SER A 141 0.56 -8.76 -4.18
CA SER A 141 0.05 -9.40 -2.98
C SER A 141 -0.02 -10.92 -3.12
N LEU A 142 -0.43 -11.42 -4.30
CA LEU A 142 -0.42 -12.84 -4.62
C LEU A 142 1.01 -13.42 -4.60
N LEU A 143 1.93 -12.80 -5.35
CA LEU A 143 3.31 -13.28 -5.46
C LEU A 143 4.01 -13.27 -4.11
N LEU A 144 3.82 -12.21 -3.32
CA LEU A 144 4.44 -12.09 -2.01
C LEU A 144 3.87 -13.10 -1.01
N ALA A 145 2.55 -13.32 -0.99
CA ALA A 145 1.94 -14.35 -0.15
C ALA A 145 2.48 -15.75 -0.49
N GLN A 146 2.64 -16.06 -1.79
CA GLN A 146 3.19 -17.33 -2.25
C GLN A 146 4.69 -17.47 -1.95
N ALA A 147 5.48 -16.42 -2.16
CA ALA A 147 6.93 -16.44 -1.87
C ALA A 147 7.24 -16.63 -0.38
N LEU A 148 6.31 -16.24 0.50
CA LEU A 148 6.41 -16.39 1.95
C LEU A 148 5.80 -17.71 2.47
N ALA A 149 5.28 -18.56 1.59
CA ALA A 149 4.77 -19.89 1.93
C ALA A 149 5.89 -20.97 1.93
N PRO A 150 5.69 -22.07 2.68
CA PRO A 150 6.28 -22.29 3.99
C PRO A 150 7.81 -22.45 4.01
N PRO A 151 8.58 -21.39 4.35
CA PRO A 151 9.96 -21.52 4.79
C PRO A 151 10.04 -22.03 6.25
N HIS A 152 11.23 -22.44 6.70
CA HIS A 152 11.47 -22.83 8.10
C HIS A 152 10.92 -21.76 9.07
N PRO A 153 10.10 -22.13 10.07
CA PRO A 153 9.29 -21.18 10.84
C PRO A 153 10.12 -20.14 11.61
N ARG A 154 11.36 -20.45 11.95
CA ARG A 154 12.29 -19.51 12.61
C ARG A 154 12.80 -18.43 11.66
N TRP A 155 13.15 -18.79 10.42
CA TRP A 155 13.61 -17.84 9.40
C TRP A 155 12.47 -16.92 8.96
N LEU A 156 11.25 -17.45 8.84
CA LEU A 156 10.08 -16.63 8.58
C LEU A 156 9.90 -15.56 9.67
N ALA A 157 9.95 -15.95 10.95
CA ALA A 157 9.80 -15.00 12.05
C ALA A 157 10.87 -13.90 12.02
N ILE A 158 12.13 -14.23 11.72
CA ILE A 158 13.21 -13.24 11.60
C ILE A 158 12.94 -12.32 10.40
N GLY A 159 12.66 -12.89 9.22
CA GLY A 159 12.40 -12.13 8.00
C GLY A 159 11.23 -11.15 8.15
N LEU A 160 10.12 -11.58 8.75
CA LEU A 160 8.99 -10.70 9.05
C LEU A 160 9.39 -9.56 9.98
N ARG A 161 10.17 -9.82 11.03
CA ARG A 161 10.62 -8.78 11.97
C ARG A 161 11.54 -7.75 11.31
N VAL A 162 12.49 -8.22 10.49
CA VAL A 162 13.39 -7.35 9.72
C VAL A 162 12.58 -6.50 8.75
N GLY A 163 11.66 -7.11 7.99
CA GLY A 163 10.78 -6.40 7.07
C GLY A 163 9.94 -5.32 7.77
N GLY A 164 9.28 -5.66 8.89
CA GLY A 164 8.51 -4.69 9.68
C GLY A 164 9.36 -3.53 10.21
N SER A 165 10.58 -3.81 10.69
CA SER A 165 11.51 -2.78 11.18
C SER A 165 11.91 -1.82 10.06
N TRP A 166 12.21 -2.33 8.86
CA TRP A 166 12.55 -1.50 7.71
C TRP A 166 11.39 -0.63 7.26
N ILE A 167 10.17 -1.19 7.21
CA ILE A 167 8.95 -0.43 6.89
C ILE A 167 8.74 0.70 7.91
N THR A 168 8.90 0.40 9.20
CA THR A 168 8.77 1.40 10.28
C THR A 168 9.80 2.51 10.12
N ALA A 169 11.07 2.16 9.90
CA ALA A 169 12.16 3.13 9.76
C ALA A 169 11.97 4.03 8.55
N ALA A 170 11.64 3.45 7.38
CA ALA A 170 11.33 4.21 6.17
C ALA A 170 10.16 5.18 6.40
N SER A 171 9.10 4.70 7.06
CA SER A 171 7.92 5.51 7.36
C SER A 171 8.24 6.66 8.32
N LEU A 172 9.06 6.44 9.35
CA LEU A 172 9.49 7.50 10.27
C LEU A 172 10.39 8.53 9.59
N LEU A 173 11.24 8.11 8.65
CA LEU A 173 12.06 9.02 7.85
C LEU A 173 11.17 9.90 6.97
N MET A 174 10.20 9.31 6.27
CA MET A 174 9.22 10.03 5.46
C MET A 174 8.35 10.97 6.31
N PHE A 175 7.90 10.50 7.48
CA PHE A 175 7.14 11.30 8.44
C PHE A 175 7.93 12.52 8.91
N GLY A 176 9.19 12.33 9.30
CA GLY A 176 10.08 13.41 9.72
C GLY A 176 10.31 14.45 8.61
N TRP A 177 10.37 14.00 7.35
CA TRP A 177 10.43 14.89 6.20
C TRP A 177 9.14 15.70 6.02
N LEU A 178 7.97 15.05 6.06
CA LEU A 178 6.67 15.69 5.88
C LEU A 178 6.33 16.68 7.00
N VAL A 179 6.77 16.42 8.24
CA VAL A 179 6.58 17.37 9.35
C VAL A 179 7.39 18.65 9.12
N ARG A 180 8.56 18.57 8.48
CA ARG A 180 9.38 19.74 8.12
C ARG A 180 8.88 20.44 6.87
N HIS A 181 8.29 19.69 5.95
CA HIS A 181 7.80 20.16 4.65
C HIS A 181 6.36 19.69 4.44
N PRO A 182 5.38 20.30 5.14
CA PRO A 182 3.98 19.92 5.01
C PRO A 182 3.45 20.19 3.59
N GLN A 183 2.50 19.34 3.17
CA GLN A 183 1.82 19.39 1.87
C GLN A 183 0.75 20.48 1.83
#